data_AF-A0A943XTU4-F1
#
_entry.id   AF-A0A943XTU4-F1
#
_cell.length_a   1.000
_cell.length_b   1.000
_cell.length_c   1.000
_cell.angle_alpha   90.00
_cell.angle_beta   90.00
_cell.angle_gamma   90.00
#
_symmetry.space_group_name_H-M   'P 1'
#
loop_
_entity.id
_entity.type
_entity.pdbx_description
1 polymer ?
#
loop_
_entity_poly.entity_id
_entity_poly.type
_entity_poly.pdbx_seq_one_letter_code
_entity_poly.pdbx_strand_id
1 'polypeptide(L)'
;ADAQNESGAAQRCWAQQAMFQALGFSEEQIQEKFGFLVDAFGYGTPPHGGFAFGLDRLAMLLLGAESLRDVTAFPKTKDAACPMTMAPDYVSEEQLEVLGLGQSFREEGKQAQQRSKKRIDVKKVARLSKLALSPEEEKAMEGELSAIIAFADQLAAIDTVGVPPAAHILPMQNVLRKDEVLPSMPREQLLENAPSAQDGYLMVPQVIE
;
A
#
# COMPACT_ATOMS: atom_id res chain seq x y z
N ALA A 1 -8.90 -3.61 31.23
CA ALA A 1 -9.98 -3.34 30.25
C ALA A 1 -9.93 -4.36 29.11
N ASP A 2 -9.36 -5.55 29.36
CA ASP A 2 -8.73 -6.34 28.29
C ASP A 2 -9.54 -7.59 27.93
N ALA A 3 -10.32 -8.14 28.86
CA ALA A 3 -11.10 -9.36 28.63
C ALA A 3 -12.26 -9.20 27.62
N GLN A 4 -12.80 -7.99 27.44
CA GLN A 4 -13.83 -7.71 26.43
C GLN A 4 -13.24 -7.46 25.03
N ASN A 5 -11.98 -7.03 24.96
CA ASN A 5 -11.31 -6.76 23.69
C ASN A 5 -10.80 -8.05 23.03
N GLU A 6 -10.36 -9.01 23.84
CA GLU A 6 -9.92 -10.33 23.38
C GLU A 6 -11.07 -11.14 22.76
N SER A 7 -12.29 -11.08 23.32
CA SER A 7 -13.45 -11.80 22.78
C SER A 7 -13.91 -11.23 21.43
N GLY A 8 -13.87 -9.91 21.27
CA GLY A 8 -14.19 -9.24 20.02
C GLY A 8 -13.17 -9.50 18.91
N ALA A 9 -11.87 -9.53 19.22
CA ALA A 9 -10.81 -9.81 18.25
C ALA A 9 -10.88 -11.26 17.74
N ALA A 10 -11.07 -12.22 18.64
CA ALA A 10 -11.29 -13.62 18.29
C ALA A 10 -12.55 -13.79 17.42
N GLN A 11 -13.59 -13.01 17.70
CA GLN A 11 -14.84 -13.04 16.92
C GLN A 11 -14.65 -12.55 15.46
N ARG A 12 -13.69 -11.65 15.21
CA ARG A 12 -13.40 -11.12 13.87
C ARG A 12 -12.54 -12.07 13.04
N CYS A 13 -11.55 -12.70 13.67
CA CYS A 13 -10.69 -13.68 12.99
C CYS A 13 -11.49 -14.87 12.47
N TRP A 14 -12.39 -15.45 13.27
CA TRP A 14 -13.20 -16.59 12.80
C TRP A 14 -14.15 -16.16 11.66
N ALA A 15 -14.74 -14.97 11.74
CA ALA A 15 -15.70 -14.50 10.74
C ALA A 15 -15.04 -14.34 9.37
N GLN A 16 -13.83 -13.77 9.33
CA GLN A 16 -13.05 -13.65 8.11
C GLN A 16 -12.63 -15.02 7.55
N GLN A 17 -12.20 -15.95 8.42
CA GLN A 17 -11.82 -17.31 8.02
C GLN A 17 -13.02 -18.09 7.45
N ALA A 18 -14.19 -18.00 8.08
CA ALA A 18 -15.41 -18.63 7.60
C ALA A 18 -15.83 -18.08 6.23
N MET A 19 -15.66 -16.78 5.99
CA MET A 19 -15.92 -16.17 4.68
C MET A 19 -14.97 -16.68 3.61
N PHE A 20 -13.67 -16.79 3.89
CA PHE A 20 -12.70 -17.35 2.94
C PHE A 20 -12.94 -18.82 2.61
N GLN A 21 -13.34 -19.62 3.60
CA GLN A 21 -13.75 -21.02 3.39
C GLN A 21 -15.00 -21.11 2.50
N ALA A 22 -15.98 -20.23 2.70
CA ALA A 22 -17.18 -20.17 1.85
C ALA A 22 -16.86 -19.75 0.40
N LEU A 23 -15.82 -18.96 0.20
CA LEU A 23 -15.30 -18.58 -1.13
C LEU A 23 -14.42 -19.68 -1.77
N GLY A 24 -14.17 -20.79 -1.07
CA GLY A 24 -13.44 -21.96 -1.58
C GLY A 24 -11.92 -21.88 -1.45
N PHE A 25 -11.38 -20.99 -0.63
CA PHE A 25 -9.94 -20.92 -0.37
C PHE A 25 -9.51 -21.98 0.65
N SER A 26 -8.37 -22.63 0.41
CA SER A 26 -7.70 -23.44 1.42
C SER A 26 -6.96 -22.56 2.44
N GLU A 27 -6.70 -23.09 3.64
CA GLU A 27 -5.99 -22.37 4.70
C GLU A 27 -4.58 -21.93 4.26
N GLU A 28 -3.90 -22.75 3.46
CA GLU A 28 -2.60 -22.45 2.87
C GLU A 28 -2.68 -21.25 1.90
N GLN A 29 -3.71 -21.19 1.04
CA GLN A 29 -3.91 -20.09 0.11
C GLN A 29 -4.27 -18.78 0.81
N ILE A 30 -5.02 -18.87 1.92
CA ILE A 30 -5.36 -17.72 2.74
C ILE A 30 -4.09 -17.15 3.35
N GLN A 31 -3.22 -18.00 3.91
CA GLN A 31 -1.97 -17.55 4.52
C GLN A 31 -1.01 -16.96 3.49
N GLU A 32 -0.86 -17.58 2.31
CA GLU A 32 0.03 -17.08 1.27
C GLU A 32 -0.38 -15.71 0.71
N LYS A 33 -1.68 -15.50 0.47
CA LYS A 33 -2.18 -14.27 -0.18
C LYS A 33 -2.61 -13.19 0.81
N PHE A 34 -3.16 -13.58 1.96
CA PHE A 34 -3.84 -12.69 2.91
C PHE A 34 -3.34 -12.86 4.35
N GLY A 35 -2.27 -13.61 4.59
CA GLY A 35 -1.72 -13.86 5.93
C GLY A 35 -1.44 -12.59 6.71
N PHE A 36 -0.81 -11.60 6.05
CA PHE A 36 -0.53 -10.29 6.64
C PHE A 36 -1.78 -9.58 7.19
N LEU A 37 -2.95 -9.78 6.55
CA LEU A 37 -4.21 -9.17 6.94
C LEU A 37 -4.89 -9.97 8.07
N VAL A 38 -4.88 -11.30 7.97
CA VAL A 38 -5.48 -12.20 8.96
C VAL A 38 -4.73 -12.09 10.29
N ASP A 39 -3.40 -12.09 10.25
CA ASP A 39 -2.56 -11.94 11.44
C ASP A 39 -2.76 -10.57 12.10
N ALA A 40 -2.96 -9.51 11.31
CA ALA A 40 -3.27 -8.17 11.82
C ALA A 40 -4.55 -8.12 12.67
N PHE A 41 -5.57 -8.94 12.35
CA PHE A 41 -6.77 -9.02 13.18
C PHE A 41 -6.51 -9.66 14.55
N GLY A 42 -5.54 -10.58 14.63
CA GLY A 42 -5.11 -11.22 15.88
C GLY A 42 -4.46 -10.25 16.88
N TYR A 43 -3.88 -9.14 16.41
CA TYR A 43 -3.27 -8.11 17.26
C TYR A 43 -4.26 -7.10 17.85
N GLY A 44 -5.57 -7.39 17.84
CA GLY A 44 -6.57 -6.54 18.46
C GLY A 44 -6.99 -5.34 17.61
N THR A 45 -7.08 -5.53 16.30
CA THR A 45 -7.59 -4.49 15.39
C THR A 45 -8.98 -4.03 15.84
N PRO A 46 -9.23 -2.71 16.02
CA PRO A 46 -10.52 -2.19 16.48
C PRO A 46 -11.63 -2.40 15.44
N PRO A 47 -12.91 -2.30 15.82
CA PRO A 47 -14.00 -2.26 14.85
C PRO A 47 -13.82 -1.05 13.93
N HIS A 48 -13.58 -1.32 12.64
CA HIS A 48 -13.36 -0.31 11.62
C HIS A 48 -14.23 -0.62 10.41
N GLY A 49 -14.62 0.43 9.72
CA GLY A 49 -15.36 0.38 8.47
C GLY A 49 -15.09 1.67 7.71
N GLY A 50 -14.99 1.57 6.40
CA GLY A 50 -14.71 2.70 5.52
C GLY A 50 -15.66 2.71 4.33
N PHE A 51 -15.68 3.83 3.63
CA PHE A 51 -16.34 3.97 2.35
C PHE A 51 -15.43 4.79 1.44
N ALA A 52 -15.54 4.57 0.13
CA ALA A 52 -14.80 5.30 -0.87
C ALA A 52 -15.78 5.98 -1.84
N PHE A 53 -15.49 7.24 -2.19
CA PHE A 53 -16.21 7.93 -3.24
C PHE A 53 -15.52 7.70 -4.58
N GLY A 54 -16.30 7.35 -5.61
CA GLY A 54 -15.84 7.45 -6.99
C GLY A 54 -15.75 8.92 -7.39
N LEU A 55 -14.55 9.51 -7.33
CA LEU A 55 -14.34 10.93 -7.58
C LEU A 55 -14.83 11.36 -8.96
N ASP A 56 -14.47 10.60 -10.00
CA ASP A 56 -14.88 10.86 -11.38
C ASP A 56 -16.40 10.84 -11.51
N ARG A 57 -17.06 9.88 -10.85
CA ARG A 57 -18.52 9.77 -10.84
C ARG A 57 -19.17 10.93 -10.09
N LEU A 58 -18.59 11.34 -8.96
CA LEU A 58 -19.07 12.49 -8.20
C LEU A 58 -18.96 13.76 -9.05
N ALA A 59 -17.82 13.99 -9.70
CA ALA A 59 -17.61 15.13 -10.59
C ALA A 59 -18.58 15.12 -11.78
N MET A 60 -18.78 13.97 -12.41
CA MET A 60 -19.72 13.77 -13.52
C MET A 60 -21.15 14.14 -13.13
N LEU A 61 -21.61 13.69 -11.95
CA LEU A 61 -22.94 14.02 -11.43
C LEU A 61 -23.08 15.50 -11.08
N LEU A 62 -22.03 16.13 -10.51
CA LEU A 62 -22.03 17.55 -10.17
C LEU A 62 -22.06 18.45 -11.41
N LEU A 63 -21.39 18.04 -12.48
CA LEU A 63 -21.30 18.77 -13.74
C LEU A 63 -22.43 18.44 -14.72
N GLY A 64 -23.25 17.42 -14.43
CA GLY A 64 -24.31 16.95 -15.32
C GLY A 64 -23.78 16.35 -16.63
N ALA A 65 -22.56 15.81 -16.62
CA ALA A 65 -21.94 15.20 -17.79
C ALA A 65 -22.55 13.82 -18.09
N GLU A 66 -22.65 13.48 -19.38
CA GLU A 66 -23.23 12.20 -19.83
C GLU A 66 -22.22 11.04 -19.79
N SER A 67 -20.91 11.33 -19.89
CA SER A 67 -19.84 10.35 -19.82
C SER A 67 -18.76 10.71 -18.80
N LEU A 68 -18.13 9.69 -18.21
CA LEU A 68 -16.92 9.88 -17.38
C LEU A 68 -15.76 10.49 -18.19
N ARG A 69 -15.75 10.28 -19.51
CA ARG A 69 -14.71 10.83 -20.39
C ARG A 69 -14.72 12.37 -20.44
N ASP A 70 -15.85 12.99 -20.15
CA ASP A 70 -16.01 14.45 -20.18
C ASP A 70 -15.47 15.12 -18.91
N VAL A 71 -15.26 14.35 -17.83
CA VAL A 71 -14.69 14.84 -16.57
C VAL A 71 -13.24 14.42 -16.35
N THR A 72 -12.73 13.47 -17.14
CA THR A 72 -11.33 13.05 -17.13
C THR A 72 -10.56 13.82 -18.20
N ALA A 73 -9.46 14.49 -17.82
CA ALA A 73 -8.68 15.31 -18.76
C ALA A 73 -8.08 14.52 -19.94
N PHE A 74 -7.65 13.27 -19.71
CA PHE A 74 -7.07 12.39 -20.72
C PHE A 74 -7.73 11.01 -20.67
N PRO A 75 -8.96 10.87 -21.22
CA PRO A 75 -9.69 9.62 -21.13
C PRO A 75 -9.02 8.54 -22.00
N LYS A 76 -9.18 7.28 -21.57
CA LYS A 76 -8.79 6.11 -22.37
C LYS A 76 -9.98 5.61 -23.17
N THR A 77 -9.70 4.90 -24.27
CA THR A 77 -10.72 4.16 -25.02
C THR A 77 -11.10 2.88 -24.27
N LYS A 78 -12.11 2.15 -24.77
CA LYS A 78 -12.54 0.85 -24.21
C LYS A 78 -11.40 -0.18 -24.20
N ASP A 79 -10.45 -0.04 -25.11
CA ASP A 79 -9.27 -0.90 -25.21
C ASP A 79 -8.11 -0.43 -24.30
N ALA A 80 -8.39 0.44 -23.32
CA ALA A 80 -7.42 1.09 -22.44
C ALA A 80 -6.33 1.92 -23.16
N ALA A 81 -6.51 2.18 -24.46
CA ALA A 81 -5.58 2.96 -25.26
C ALA A 81 -5.82 4.47 -25.09
N CYS A 82 -4.76 5.26 -25.19
CA CYS A 82 -4.81 6.71 -25.15
C CYS A 82 -4.54 7.28 -26.55
N PRO A 83 -5.57 7.83 -27.24
CA PRO A 83 -5.40 8.34 -28.59
C PRO A 83 -4.40 9.49 -28.69
N MET A 84 -4.25 10.28 -27.62
CA MET A 84 -3.37 11.44 -27.62
C MET A 84 -1.89 11.07 -27.54
N THR A 85 -1.54 10.03 -26.76
CA THR A 85 -0.15 9.63 -26.52
C THR A 85 0.23 8.35 -27.23
N MET A 86 -0.70 7.74 -27.97
CA MET A 86 -0.55 6.40 -28.57
C MET A 86 -0.10 5.32 -27.57
N ALA A 87 -0.47 5.48 -26.29
CA ALA A 87 -0.15 4.49 -25.25
C ALA A 87 -1.23 3.40 -25.20
N PRO A 88 -0.90 2.12 -24.93
CA PRO A 88 0.44 1.58 -24.69
C PRO A 88 1.31 1.53 -25.96
N ASP A 89 2.62 1.67 -25.79
CA ASP A 89 3.61 1.65 -26.87
C ASP A 89 4.76 0.68 -26.54
N TYR A 90 5.61 0.40 -27.53
CA TYR A 90 6.73 -0.55 -27.42
C TYR A 90 7.82 -0.05 -26.45
N VAL A 91 8.42 -0.99 -25.70
CA VAL A 91 9.49 -0.75 -24.72
C VAL A 91 10.76 -1.45 -25.20
N SER A 92 11.93 -0.84 -25.02
CA SER A 92 13.18 -1.45 -25.49
C SER A 92 13.57 -2.69 -24.67
N GLU A 93 14.28 -3.62 -25.30
CA GLU A 93 14.75 -4.86 -24.64
C GLU A 93 15.67 -4.56 -23.45
N GLU A 94 16.52 -3.52 -23.56
CA GLU A 94 17.39 -3.06 -22.47
C GLU A 94 16.58 -2.67 -21.22
N GLN A 95 15.42 -2.04 -21.39
CA GLN A 95 14.53 -1.65 -20.28
C GLN A 95 13.88 -2.89 -19.64
N LEU A 96 13.49 -3.87 -20.45
CA LEU A 96 12.92 -5.13 -19.96
C LEU A 96 13.95 -5.98 -19.23
N GLU A 97 15.21 -5.99 -19.68
CA GLU A 97 16.31 -6.69 -19.02
C GLU A 97 16.62 -6.07 -17.65
N VAL A 98 16.69 -4.73 -17.58
CA VAL A 98 16.89 -4.01 -16.31
C VAL A 98 15.77 -4.30 -15.30
N LEU A 99 14.52 -4.46 -15.77
CA LEU A 99 13.38 -4.80 -14.93
C LEU A 99 13.29 -6.30 -14.62
N GLY A 100 14.16 -7.13 -15.21
CA GLY A 100 14.11 -8.59 -15.06
C GLY A 100 12.89 -9.24 -15.71
N LEU A 101 12.22 -8.54 -16.62
CA LEU A 101 11.01 -8.99 -17.32
C LEU A 101 11.32 -9.66 -18.67
N GLY A 102 12.57 -9.53 -19.15
CA GLY A 102 13.02 -10.03 -20.46
C GLY A 102 13.48 -11.49 -20.52
N GLN A 103 13.46 -12.23 -19.40
CA GLN A 103 13.82 -13.65 -19.39
C GLN A 103 12.78 -14.44 -18.60
N SER A 104 12.16 -15.43 -19.25
CA SER A 104 11.35 -16.46 -18.62
C SER A 104 12.09 -17.01 -17.39
N PHE A 105 11.50 -16.78 -16.21
CA PHE A 105 11.89 -17.22 -14.88
C PHE A 105 12.94 -18.34 -14.83
N ARG A 106 14.17 -17.98 -14.43
CA ARG A 106 15.08 -18.89 -13.72
C ARG A 106 15.36 -18.26 -12.37
N GLU A 107 14.65 -18.75 -11.35
CA GLU A 107 14.97 -18.44 -9.97
C GLU A 107 16.30 -19.10 -9.59
N GLU A 108 17.32 -18.29 -9.32
CA GLU A 108 18.44 -18.70 -8.48
C GLU A 108 18.47 -17.77 -7.27
N GLY A 109 17.89 -18.25 -6.18
CA GLY A 109 18.00 -17.62 -4.86
C GLY A 109 19.47 -17.49 -4.48
N LYS A 110 19.97 -16.25 -4.43
CA LYS A 110 21.30 -15.97 -3.88
C LYS A 110 21.16 -15.53 -2.44
N GLN A 111 21.56 -16.45 -1.57
CA GLN A 111 21.71 -16.28 -0.13
C GLN A 111 22.54 -15.04 0.18
N ALA A 112 22.12 -14.33 1.25
CA ALA A 112 22.80 -13.17 1.78
C ALA A 112 24.27 -13.49 2.13
N GLN A 113 25.20 -13.05 1.29
CA GLN A 113 26.61 -13.12 1.60
C GLN A 113 26.99 -12.07 2.64
N GLN A 114 27.64 -12.57 3.69
CA GLN A 114 28.16 -11.83 4.83
C GLN A 114 28.88 -10.54 4.44
N ARG A 115 28.50 -9.44 5.11
CA ARG A 115 29.17 -8.15 5.01
C ARG A 115 30.57 -8.24 5.60
N SER A 116 31.57 -8.34 4.74
CA SER A 116 32.96 -8.02 5.09
C SER A 116 33.58 -7.18 3.99
N LYS A 117 33.49 -5.86 4.16
CA LYS A 117 34.52 -4.86 3.76
C LYS A 117 34.12 -3.49 4.29
N LYS A 118 35.01 -2.87 5.07
CA LYS A 118 34.88 -1.53 5.68
C LYS A 118 34.95 -0.37 4.67
N ARG A 119 34.75 -0.63 3.37
CA ARG A 119 34.84 0.39 2.31
C ARG A 119 33.73 0.14 1.29
N ILE A 120 32.84 1.12 1.16
CA ILE A 120 31.73 1.09 0.20
C ILE A 120 32.31 1.32 -1.20
N ASP A 121 31.91 0.50 -2.15
CA ASP A 121 32.21 0.72 -3.57
C ASP A 121 31.21 1.75 -4.14
N VAL A 122 31.67 2.99 -4.28
CA VAL A 122 30.86 4.12 -4.77
C VAL A 122 30.27 3.85 -6.15
N LYS A 123 30.99 3.14 -7.03
CA LYS A 123 30.49 2.79 -8.36
C LYS A 123 29.34 1.80 -8.29
N LYS A 124 29.46 0.81 -7.40
CA LYS A 124 28.38 -0.16 -7.17
C LYS A 124 27.14 0.51 -6.59
N VAL A 125 27.30 1.44 -5.64
CA VAL A 125 26.18 2.20 -5.06
C VAL A 125 25.55 3.12 -6.10
N ALA A 126 26.34 3.88 -6.86
CA ALA A 126 25.85 4.73 -7.93
C ALA A 126 25.06 3.93 -8.98
N ARG A 127 25.55 2.74 -9.36
CA ARG A 127 24.84 1.84 -10.28
C ARG A 127 23.50 1.35 -9.72
N LEU A 128 23.44 0.99 -8.43
CA LEU A 128 22.20 0.56 -7.77
C LEU A 128 21.20 1.71 -7.64
N SER A 129 21.69 2.91 -7.38
CA SER A 129 20.88 4.14 -7.26
C SER A 129 20.61 4.83 -8.61
N LYS A 130 21.05 4.23 -9.74
CA LYS A 130 20.91 4.78 -11.10
C LYS A 130 21.44 6.22 -11.24
N LEU A 131 22.52 6.55 -10.53
CA LEU A 131 23.18 7.83 -10.60
C LEU A 131 24.35 7.77 -11.61
N ALA A 132 24.39 8.73 -12.53
CA ALA A 132 25.55 8.98 -13.37
C ALA A 132 26.46 9.99 -12.66
N LEU A 133 27.65 9.55 -12.26
CA LEU A 133 28.64 10.39 -11.58
C LEU A 133 29.83 10.62 -12.49
N SER A 134 30.34 11.85 -12.51
CA SER A 134 31.64 12.17 -13.09
C SER A 134 32.78 11.63 -12.21
N PRO A 135 34.01 11.46 -12.74
CA PRO A 135 35.15 11.01 -11.95
C PRO A 135 35.49 11.92 -10.75
N GLU A 136 35.14 13.21 -10.83
CA GLU A 136 35.32 14.16 -9.74
C GLU A 136 34.28 13.96 -8.63
N GLU A 137 33.01 13.75 -9.00
CA GLU A 137 31.92 13.45 -8.07
C GLU A 137 32.08 12.09 -7.39
N GLU A 138 32.61 11.08 -8.10
CA GLU A 138 32.92 9.77 -7.49
C GLU A 138 33.88 9.92 -6.31
N LYS A 139 34.90 10.78 -6.45
CA LYS A 139 35.89 11.02 -5.40
C LYS A 139 35.33 11.85 -4.26
N ALA A 140 34.50 12.85 -4.54
CA ALA A 140 33.81 13.64 -3.52
C ALA A 140 32.87 12.75 -2.69
N MET A 141 32.06 11.93 -3.37
CA MET A 141 31.08 11.03 -2.76
C MET A 141 31.73 9.91 -1.95
N GLU A 142 32.94 9.45 -2.33
CA GLU A 142 33.72 8.52 -1.50
C GLU A 142 34.06 9.14 -0.13
N GLY A 143 34.42 10.42 -0.10
CA GLY A 143 34.68 11.16 1.13
C GLY A 143 33.43 11.32 2.00
N GLU A 144 32.32 11.71 1.38
CA GLU A 144 31.03 11.91 2.06
C GLU A 144 30.49 10.61 2.67
N LEU A 145 30.50 9.51 1.89
CA LEU A 145 30.06 8.20 2.38
C LEU A 145 30.94 7.71 3.53
N SER A 146 32.25 7.97 3.46
CA SER A 146 33.17 7.64 4.55
C SER A 146 32.86 8.44 5.82
N ALA A 147 32.51 9.73 5.69
CA ALA A 147 32.10 10.57 6.82
C ALA A 147 30.78 10.09 7.45
N ILE A 148 29.80 9.68 6.63
CA ILE A 148 28.53 9.12 7.10
C ILE A 148 28.75 7.82 7.88
N ILE A 149 29.61 6.91 7.39
CA ILE A 149 29.96 5.68 8.12
C ILE A 149 30.65 6.02 9.43
N ALA A 150 31.62 6.94 9.43
CA ALA A 150 32.30 7.36 10.65
C ALA A 150 31.31 7.93 11.69
N PHE A 151 30.32 8.70 11.24
CA PHE A 151 29.25 9.19 12.11
C PHE A 151 28.35 8.06 12.61
N ALA A 152 27.98 7.10 11.77
CA ALA A 152 27.21 5.93 12.18
C ALA A 152 27.94 5.05 13.20
N ASP A 153 29.26 4.87 13.04
CA ASP A 153 30.12 4.15 13.99
C ASP A 153 30.18 4.87 15.35
N GLN A 154 30.19 6.21 15.35
CA GLN A 154 30.10 7.00 16.59
C GLN A 154 28.75 6.80 17.29
N LEU A 155 27.64 6.78 16.55
CA LEU A 155 26.31 6.53 17.11
C LEU A 155 26.18 5.11 17.67
N ALA A 156 26.78 4.11 17.00
CA ALA A 156 26.77 2.72 17.46
C ALA A 156 27.58 2.49 18.75
N ALA A 157 28.53 3.38 19.07
CA ALA A 157 29.32 3.32 20.31
C ALA A 157 28.56 3.84 21.54
N ILE A 158 27.38 4.45 21.35
CA ILE A 158 26.56 4.97 22.44
C ILE A 158 25.75 3.82 23.05
N ASP A 159 25.83 3.67 24.37
CA ASP A 159 25.00 2.72 25.10
C ASP A 159 23.53 3.18 25.07
N THR A 160 22.72 2.42 24.35
CA THR A 160 21.27 2.64 24.21
C THR A 160 20.45 1.69 25.06
N VAL A 161 21.09 0.89 25.94
CA VAL A 161 20.40 -0.04 26.83
C VAL A 161 19.51 0.73 27.81
N GLY A 162 18.20 0.64 27.59
CA GLY A 162 17.17 1.29 28.43
C GLY A 162 16.57 2.57 27.83
N VAL A 163 17.04 3.03 26.66
CA VAL A 163 16.38 4.12 25.94
C VAL A 163 15.26 3.51 25.06
N PRO A 164 13.98 3.85 25.30
CA PRO A 164 12.89 3.34 24.46
C PRO A 164 13.07 3.85 23.02
N PRO A 165 12.85 3.02 21.99
CA PRO A 165 12.95 3.45 20.60
C PRO A 165 12.03 4.64 20.34
N ALA A 166 12.60 5.74 19.83
CA ALA A 166 11.82 6.91 19.45
C ALA A 166 11.08 6.62 18.13
N ALA A 167 9.83 6.16 18.22
CA ALA A 167 9.00 5.89 17.05
C ALA A 167 8.61 7.18 16.29
N HIS A 168 8.45 8.31 17.01
CA HIS A 168 8.03 9.59 16.45
C HIS A 168 8.73 10.78 17.12
N ILE A 169 9.05 11.80 16.34
CA ILE A 169 9.75 13.03 16.79
C ILE A 169 8.80 13.93 17.59
N LEU A 170 7.49 13.84 17.33
CA LEU A 170 6.44 14.56 18.05
C LEU A 170 5.62 13.59 18.90
N PRO A 171 5.11 14.01 20.06
CA PRO A 171 4.19 13.21 20.85
C PRO A 171 2.90 12.99 20.03
N MET A 172 2.72 11.76 19.54
CA MET A 172 1.45 11.36 18.94
C MET A 172 0.47 10.96 20.03
N GLN A 173 -0.65 11.66 20.07
CA GLN A 173 -1.81 11.24 20.85
C GLN A 173 -2.82 10.64 19.88
N ASN A 174 -3.08 9.34 20.01
CA ASN A 174 -4.14 8.72 19.22
C ASN A 174 -5.49 9.30 19.65
N VAL A 175 -6.25 9.83 18.69
CA VAL A 175 -7.64 10.23 18.91
C VAL A 175 -8.48 8.96 18.84
N LEU A 176 -8.55 8.23 19.96
CA LEU A 176 -9.40 7.05 20.06
C LEU A 176 -10.82 7.48 20.41
N ARG A 177 -11.78 7.00 19.64
CA ARG A 177 -13.19 7.03 20.03
C ARG A 177 -13.40 6.10 21.24
N LYS A 178 -14.27 6.47 22.18
CA LYS A 178 -14.71 5.55 23.24
C LYS A 178 -15.34 4.32 22.60
N ASP A 179 -14.89 3.14 23.02
CA ASP A 179 -15.40 1.86 22.54
C ASP A 179 -16.76 1.56 23.20
N GLU A 180 -17.79 2.25 22.71
CA GLU A 180 -19.17 2.10 23.13
C GLU A 180 -19.97 1.46 22.00
N VAL A 181 -20.58 0.31 22.28
CA VAL A 181 -21.45 -0.39 21.34
C VAL A 181 -22.75 0.42 21.18
N LEU A 182 -22.89 1.09 20.03
CA LEU A 182 -24.11 1.77 19.66
C LEU A 182 -24.87 0.98 18.59
N PRO A 183 -26.21 1.04 18.57
CA PRO A 183 -26.99 0.48 17.48
C PRO A 183 -26.63 1.18 16.16
N SER A 184 -26.51 0.40 15.09
CA SER A 184 -26.38 0.93 13.72
C SER A 184 -27.61 1.79 13.37
N MET A 185 -27.42 2.83 12.55
CA MET A 185 -28.54 3.63 12.06
C MET A 185 -29.56 2.76 11.29
N PRO A 186 -30.87 3.03 11.41
CA PRO A 186 -31.89 2.36 10.60
C PRO A 186 -31.62 2.52 9.11
N ARG A 187 -31.86 1.45 8.34
CA ARG A 187 -31.58 1.40 6.90
C ARG A 187 -32.40 2.46 6.15
N GLU A 188 -33.61 2.73 6.61
CA GLU A 188 -34.53 3.72 6.06
C GLU A 188 -33.95 5.14 6.17
N GLN A 189 -33.35 5.46 7.32
CA GLN A 189 -32.76 6.78 7.58
C GLN A 189 -31.50 7.01 6.72
N LEU A 190 -30.74 5.94 6.45
CA LEU A 190 -29.57 6.02 5.56
C LEU A 190 -29.96 6.25 4.09
N LEU A 191 -31.15 5.81 3.68
CA LEU A 191 -31.64 5.92 2.30
C LEU A 191 -32.48 7.17 2.05
N GLU A 192 -32.82 7.95 3.07
CA GLU A 192 -33.67 9.14 2.96
C GLU A 192 -33.11 10.18 1.96
N ASN A 193 -31.79 10.31 1.91
CA ASN A 193 -31.10 11.22 0.98
C ASN A 193 -30.71 10.57 -0.35
N ALA A 194 -31.09 9.31 -0.59
CA ALA A 194 -30.75 8.61 -1.82
C ALA A 194 -31.63 9.10 -3.00
N PRO A 195 -31.04 9.49 -4.15
CA PRO A 195 -31.81 9.93 -5.31
C PRO A 195 -32.70 8.82 -5.90
N SER A 196 -32.31 7.56 -5.72
CA SER A 196 -33.13 6.39 -6.04
C SER A 196 -32.77 5.22 -5.14
N ALA A 197 -33.77 4.57 -4.55
CA ALA A 197 -33.60 3.36 -3.75
C ALA A 197 -34.64 2.30 -4.14
N GLN A 198 -34.24 1.03 -4.16
CA GLN A 198 -35.11 -0.11 -4.41
C GLN A 198 -34.72 -1.26 -3.48
N ASP A 199 -35.70 -1.91 -2.84
CA ASP A 199 -35.50 -3.04 -1.90
C ASP A 199 -34.48 -2.76 -0.78
N GLY A 200 -34.40 -1.49 -0.36
CA GLY A 200 -33.44 -1.00 0.63
C GLY A 200 -32.00 -0.81 0.11
N TYR A 201 -31.76 -0.89 -1.20
CA TYR A 201 -30.46 -0.65 -1.80
C TYR A 201 -30.44 0.70 -2.52
N LEU A 202 -29.29 1.38 -2.52
CA LEU A 202 -29.05 2.55 -3.36
C LEU A 202 -28.95 2.10 -4.81
N MET A 203 -29.84 2.60 -5.67
CA MET A 203 -29.78 2.33 -7.10
C MET A 203 -28.80 3.30 -7.75
N VAL A 204 -27.72 2.77 -8.30
CA VAL A 204 -26.74 3.52 -9.08
C VAL A 204 -27.07 3.32 -10.56
N PRO A 205 -27.42 4.38 -11.31
CA PRO A 205 -27.72 4.23 -12.73
C PRO A 205 -26.49 3.73 -13.48
N GLN A 206 -26.69 2.80 -14.40
CA GLN A 206 -25.64 2.21 -15.23
C GLN A 206 -25.01 3.30 -16.10
N VAL A 207 -23.68 3.42 -16.03
CA VAL A 207 -22.91 4.40 -16.82
C VAL A 207 -22.39 3.71 -18.06
N ILE A 208 -22.57 4.34 -19.21
CA ILE A 208 -21.99 3.89 -20.48
C ILE A 208 -20.61 4.54 -20.59
N GLU A 209 -19.57 3.70 -20.64
CA GLU A 209 -18.20 4.11 -21.01
C GLU A 209 -17.99 4.21 -22.52
#